data_AF-A0A9E0RXL0-F1
#
_entry.id   AF-A0A9E0RXL0-F1
#
_cell.length_a   1.000
_cell.length_b   1.000
_cell.length_c   1.000
_cell.angle_alpha   90.00
_cell.angle_beta   90.00
_cell.angle_gamma   90.00
#
_symmetry.space_group_name_H-M   'P 1'
#
loop_
_entity.id
_entity.type
_entity.pdbx_description
1 polymer ?
#
loop_
_entity_poly.entity_id
_entity_poly.type
_entity_poly.pdbx_seq_one_letter_code
_entity_poly.pdbx_strand_id
1 'polypeptide(L)' 'FMDAAARIKGTRAAVLDRPRIEDVVTKVLAESEKQGLSPAIAEPVWRTLIDRCIAYEFRSFDARKPGLDNS' A
#
# COMPACT_ATOMS: atom_id res chain seq x y z
N PHE A 1 -6.71 12.07 25.65
CA PHE A 1 -5.62 11.23 26.18
C PHE A 1 -5.00 10.44 25.04
N MET A 2 -4.11 11.14 24.34
CA MET A 2 -3.31 10.63 23.23
C MET A 2 -2.08 9.91 23.80
N ASP A 3 -2.25 8.72 24.39
CA ASP A 3 -1.16 8.01 25.06
C ASP A 3 -0.85 6.62 24.44
N ALA A 4 -1.04 6.48 23.13
CA ALA A 4 -0.70 5.25 22.40
C ALA A 4 0.08 5.48 21.09
N ALA A 5 0.55 6.69 20.81
CA ALA A 5 1.17 7.03 19.52
C ALA A 5 2.58 6.44 19.30
N ALA A 6 3.25 5.89 20.31
CA ALA A 6 4.72 5.83 20.30
C ALA A 6 5.36 4.44 20.37
N ARG A 7 4.61 3.34 20.43
CA ARG A 7 5.22 2.00 20.44
C ARG A 7 5.12 1.36 19.07
N ILE A 8 6.19 1.49 18.30
CA ILE A 8 6.88 0.34 17.71
C ILE A 8 5.91 -0.80 17.31
N LYS A 9 5.69 -1.01 16.01
CA LYS A 9 5.40 -2.36 15.51
C LYS A 9 4.06 -2.96 16.00
N GLY A 10 2.98 -2.20 15.92
CA GLY A 10 1.71 -2.80 15.50
C GLY A 10 1.85 -3.32 14.07
N THR A 11 2.59 -4.42 13.88
CA THR A 11 2.50 -5.34 12.75
C THR A 11 1.89 -4.80 11.45
N ARG A 12 2.62 -3.96 10.70
CA ARG A 12 2.45 -3.90 9.23
C ARG A 12 1.00 -3.59 8.79
N ALA A 13 0.20 -2.96 9.67
CA ALA A 13 -1.24 -3.15 9.87
C ALA A 13 -2.06 -3.32 8.58
N ALA A 14 -2.13 -4.52 8.01
CA ALA A 14 -1.52 -5.80 8.37
C ALA A 14 -1.16 -6.50 7.06
N VAL A 15 0.08 -6.43 6.58
CA VAL A 15 0.38 -6.81 5.18
C VAL A 15 -0.61 -6.09 4.22
N LEU A 16 -1.03 -4.88 4.67
CA LEU A 16 -2.06 -3.95 4.19
C LEU A 16 -3.01 -4.50 3.11
N ASP A 17 -3.91 -5.35 3.60
CA ASP A 17 -5.01 -5.97 2.87
C ASP A 17 -4.56 -6.86 1.70
N ARG A 18 -3.72 -7.85 2.02
CA ARG A 18 -3.33 -8.92 1.10
C ARG A 18 -4.49 -9.49 0.27
N PRO A 19 -5.67 -9.81 0.86
CA PRO A 19 -6.82 -10.23 0.08
C PRO A 19 -7.21 -9.23 -1.02
N ARG A 20 -7.22 -7.94 -0.69
CA ARG A 20 -7.51 -6.88 -1.67
C ARG A 20 -6.38 -6.67 -2.69
N ILE A 21 -5.12 -6.78 -2.29
CA ILE A 21 -3.99 -6.71 -3.22
C ILE A 21 -4.06 -7.87 -4.22
N GLU A 22 -4.28 -9.10 -3.74
CA GLU A 22 -4.42 -10.26 -4.61
C GLU A 22 -5.67 -10.18 -5.50
N ASP A 23 -6.78 -9.61 -5.02
CA ASP A 23 -7.97 -9.31 -5.84
C ASP A 23 -7.65 -8.30 -6.96
N VAL A 24 -6.93 -7.21 -6.64
CA VAL A 24 -6.49 -6.24 -7.64
C VAL A 24 -5.54 -6.87 -8.65
N VAL A 25 -4.54 -7.65 -8.20
CA VAL A 25 -3.62 -8.35 -9.10
C VAL A 25 -4.39 -9.34 -9.98
N THR A 26 -5.34 -10.10 -9.43
CA THR A 26 -6.17 -11.04 -10.21
C THR A 26 -6.96 -10.33 -11.31
N LYS A 27 -7.58 -9.19 -10.99
CA LYS A 27 -8.31 -8.37 -11.97
C LYS A 27 -7.38 -7.80 -13.05
N VAL A 28 -6.20 -7.34 -12.65
CA VAL A 28 -5.15 -6.86 -13.57
C VAL A 28 -4.71 -7.97 -14.51
N LEU A 29 -4.47 -9.18 -14.00
CA LEU A 29 -4.03 -10.30 -14.82
C LEU A 29 -5.11 -10.69 -15.83
N ALA A 30 -6.36 -10.80 -15.39
CA ALA A 30 -7.51 -11.07 -16.27
C ALA A 30 -7.69 -9.98 -17.34
N GLU A 31 -7.40 -8.72 -17.03
CA GLU A 31 -7.44 -7.64 -18.01
C GLU A 31 -6.22 -7.65 -18.93
N SER A 32 -5.03 -7.98 -18.42
CA SER A 32 -3.80 -8.06 -19.21
C SER A 32 -3.93 -9.09 -20.34
N GLU A 33 -4.54 -10.24 -20.06
CA GLU A 33 -4.81 -11.27 -21.07
C GLU A 33 -5.74 -10.76 -22.17
N LYS A 34 -6.81 -10.03 -21.81
CA LYS A 34 -7.74 -9.45 -22.79
C LYS A 34 -7.09 -8.39 -23.69
N GLN A 35 -6.15 -7.63 -23.12
CA GLN A 35 -5.45 -6.56 -23.83
C GLN A 35 -4.18 -7.05 -24.57
N GLY A 36 -3.87 -8.34 -24.50
CA GLY A 36 -2.67 -8.92 -25.12
C GLY A 36 -1.35 -8.57 -24.39
N LEU A 37 -1.43 -8.11 -23.15
CA LEU A 37 -0.27 -7.88 -22.28
C LEU A 37 0.07 -9.17 -21.51
N SER A 38 1.36 -9.51 -21.44
CA SER A 38 1.81 -10.69 -20.71
C SER A 38 1.54 -10.56 -19.19
N PRO A 39 0.84 -11.52 -18.56
CA PRO A 39 0.65 -11.55 -17.10
C PRO A 39 1.97 -11.51 -16.31
N ALA A 40 3.00 -12.18 -16.85
CA ALA A 40 4.34 -12.22 -16.25
C ALA A 40 5.03 -10.84 -16.23
N ILE A 41 4.66 -9.94 -17.15
CA ILE A 41 5.12 -8.54 -17.15
C ILE A 41 4.19 -7.68 -16.29
N ALA A 42 2.87 -7.87 -16.39
CA ALA A 42 1.88 -7.06 -15.71
C ALA A 42 1.96 -7.17 -14.18
N GLU A 43 2.10 -8.39 -13.64
CA GLU A 43 2.10 -8.64 -12.21
C GLU A 43 3.20 -7.86 -11.44
N PRO A 44 4.50 -7.97 -11.78
CA PRO A 44 5.55 -7.26 -11.04
C PRO A 44 5.44 -5.74 -11.16
N VAL A 45 4.97 -5.24 -12.31
CA VAL A 45 4.74 -3.80 -12.52
C VAL A 45 3.65 -3.30 -11.59
N TRP A 46 2.51 -3.98 -11.54
CA TRP A 46 1.38 -3.56 -10.70
C TRP A 46 1.66 -3.71 -9.22
N ARG A 47 2.36 -4.77 -8.79
CA ARG A 47 2.82 -4.91 -7.39
C ARG A 47 3.74 -3.74 -6.99
N THR A 48 4.67 -3.36 -7.87
CA THR A 48 5.56 -2.21 -7.62
C THR A 48 4.78 -0.90 -7.52
N LEU A 49 3.79 -0.69 -8.40
CA LEU A 49 2.96 0.52 -8.37
C LEU A 49 2.18 0.65 -7.07
N ILE A 50 1.55 -0.46 -6.62
CA ILE A 50 0.83 -0.52 -5.35
C ILE A 50 1.76 -0.15 -4.18
N ASP A 51 2.95 -0.76 -4.12
CA ASP A 51 3.94 -0.47 -3.09
C ASP A 51 4.36 1.01 -3.06
N ARG A 52 4.53 1.62 -4.25
CA ARG A 52 4.91 3.04 -4.38
C ARG A 52 3.78 3.99 -3.96
N CYS A 53 2.53 3.69 -4.31
CA CYS A 53 1.36 4.48 -3.90
C CYS A 53 1.23 4.50 -2.37
N ILE A 54 1.33 3.33 -1.73
CA ILE A 54 1.29 3.19 -0.28
C ILE A 54 2.41 4.04 0.37
N ALA A 55 3.64 3.92 -0.12
CA ALA A 55 4.76 4.68 0.41
C ALA A 55 4.59 6.20 0.25
N TYR A 56 3.96 6.66 -0.83
CA TYR A 56 3.67 8.07 -1.05
C TYR A 56 2.62 8.61 -0.08
N GLU A 57 1.55 7.86 0.15
CA GLU A 57 0.48 8.24 1.09
C GLU A 57 1.00 8.38 2.52
N PHE A 58 1.85 7.45 2.98
CA PHE A 58 2.48 7.54 4.30
C PHE A 58 3.32 8.82 4.45
N ARG A 59 4.18 9.13 3.46
CA ARG A 59 5.00 10.37 3.50
C ARG A 59 4.15 11.64 3.55
N SER A 60 3.03 11.67 2.82
CA SER A 60 2.10 12.80 2.80
C SER A 60 1.37 12.98 4.13
N PHE A 61 1.00 11.87 4.79
CA PHE A 61 0.36 11.89 6.10
C PHE A 61 1.32 12.36 7.21
N ASP A 62 2.57 11.88 7.19
CA ASP A 62 3.61 12.29 8.14
C ASP A 62 3.95 13.78 7.98
N ALA A 63 4.03 14.26 6.73
CA ALA A 63 4.30 15.68 6.44
C ALA A 63 3.15 16.63 6.85
N ARG A 64 1.92 16.13 6.98
CA ARG A 64 0.75 16.91 7.45
C ARG A 64 0.59 16.94 8.97
N LYS A 65 1.41 16.20 9.73
CA LYS A 65 1.39 16.20 11.21
C LYS A 65 2.69 16.73 11.87
N PRO A 66 3.21 17.93 11.53
CA PRO A 66 4.22 18.55 12.38
C PRO A 66 3.52 19.26 13.56
N GLY A 67 3.48 18.64 14.75
CA GLY A 67 3.16 19.35 15.99
C GLY A 67 1.97 18.85 16.83
N LEU A 68 1.88 17.55 17.12
CA LEU A 68 0.99 17.02 18.18
C LEU A 68 1.78 16.25 19.26
N ASP A 69 3.04 16.62 19.46
CA ASP A 69 3.93 16.11 20.51
C ASP A 69 4.39 17.22 21.49
N ASN A 70 3.62 18.31 21.61
CA ASN A 70 3.90 19.35 22.60
C ASN A 70 2.62 19.76 23.34
N SER A 71 2.13 18.91 24.25
CA SER A 71 1.32 19.23 25.44
C SER A 71 1.10 17.98 26.28
#